data_AF-A0AA85KAB1-F1
#
_entry.id   AF-A0AA85KAB1-F1
#
_cell.length_a   1.000
_cell.length_b   1.000
_cell.length_c   1.000
_cell.angle_alpha   90.00
_cell.angle_beta   90.00
_cell.angle_gamma   90.00
#
_symmetry.space_group_name_H-M   'P 1'
#
loop_
_entity.id
_entity.type
_entity.pdbx_description
1 polymer ?
#
loop_
_entity_poly.entity_id
_entity_poly.type
_entity_poly.pdbx_seq_one_letter_code
_entity_poly.pdbx_strand_id
1 'polypeptide(L)'
;MQIAEKRQLENINTLYTATLKLKQKIQDLVIKLETQRNFAENSCCNHLSGINQRMSNLYTFRLLICVILYTYSINALKIAMTFINPYERISLPTVPSNDEVNLTLFNFTDPTATFLDQWIEVSDTVRTAGRSKAVLVPHIASNYQSAIFFYLLNPLPNGACFAGVDAYLNSWDLSKYQGISIDLHRQGNNSAFKLLFYNDCPQYTNCYSYESFFETSGAREQVYLPFSTFQPYFRGKYQPDVPPLNASDLRRVGIQVYGGVYEAKSQSGPGSLELFTISAYK
;
A
#
# COMPACT_ATOMS: atom_id res chain seq x y z
N MET A 1 -7.88 17.36 28.79
CA MET A 1 -7.90 17.80 27.39
C MET A 1 -8.74 19.08 27.33
N GLN A 2 -8.07 20.21 27.10
CA GLN A 2 -8.70 21.53 27.14
C GLN A 2 -9.60 21.72 25.92
N ILE A 3 -10.70 22.46 26.07
CA ILE A 3 -11.73 22.69 25.01
C ILE A 3 -11.11 23.19 23.70
N ALA A 4 -9.96 23.88 23.77
CA ALA A 4 -9.20 24.34 22.62
C ALA A 4 -8.57 23.20 21.78
N GLU A 5 -8.05 22.15 22.43
CA GLU A 5 -7.41 21.01 21.76
C GLU A 5 -8.44 20.17 21.01
N LYS A 6 -9.63 19.97 21.60
CA LYS A 6 -10.74 19.27 20.96
C LYS A 6 -11.21 20.00 19.69
N ARG A 7 -11.30 21.33 19.75
CA ARG A 7 -11.71 22.17 18.63
C ARG A 7 -10.65 22.19 17.52
N GLN A 8 -9.36 22.13 17.87
CA GLN A 8 -8.29 21.97 16.88
C GLN A 8 -8.35 20.61 16.18
N LEU A 9 -8.58 19.53 16.93
CA LEU A 9 -8.72 18.18 16.37
C LEU A 9 -9.92 18.06 15.42
N GLU A 10 -11.06 18.66 15.77
CA GLU A 10 -12.25 18.72 14.92
C GLU A 10 -11.98 19.48 13.60
N ASN A 11 -11.22 20.58 13.66
CA ASN A 11 -10.82 21.34 12.47
C ASN A 11 -9.87 20.54 11.56
N ILE A 12 -8.92 19.81 12.15
CA ILE A 12 -7.99 18.92 11.41
C ILE A 12 -8.75 17.79 10.73
N ASN A 13 -9.67 17.13 11.44
CA ASN A 13 -10.50 16.06 10.86
C ASN A 13 -11.41 16.57 9.73
N THR A 14 -11.94 17.78 9.87
CA THR A 14 -12.74 18.43 8.82
C THR A 14 -11.90 18.70 7.57
N LEU A 15 -10.69 19.24 7.75
CA LEU A 15 -9.76 19.50 6.65
C LEU A 15 -9.28 18.21 5.97
N TYR A 16 -9.00 17.17 6.76
CA TYR A 16 -8.62 15.85 6.27
C TYR A 16 -9.74 15.22 5.43
N THR A 17 -10.98 15.26 5.93
CA THR A 17 -12.16 14.76 5.20
C THR A 17 -12.41 15.52 3.91
N ALA A 18 -12.20 16.85 3.92
CA ALA A 18 -12.31 17.68 2.72
C ALA A 18 -11.25 17.31 1.66
N THR A 19 -10.02 17.05 2.10
CA THR A 19 -8.91 16.64 1.24
C THR A 19 -9.16 15.26 0.60
N LEU A 20 -9.69 14.30 1.37
CA LEU A 20 -10.07 12.98 0.83
C LEU A 20 -11.20 13.07 -0.20
N LYS A 21 -12.24 13.86 0.07
CA LYS A 21 -13.33 14.11 -0.89
C LYS A 21 -12.82 14.77 -2.17
N LEU A 22 -11.82 15.64 -2.07
CA LEU A 22 -11.19 16.26 -3.23
C LEU A 22 -10.37 15.24 -4.03
N LYS A 23 -9.58 14.39 -3.37
CA LYS A 23 -8.81 13.30 -3.99
C LYS A 23 -9.71 12.33 -4.76
N GLN A 24 -10.83 11.93 -4.15
CA GLN A 24 -11.82 11.05 -4.81
C GLN A 24 -12.46 11.73 -6.02
N LYS A 25 -12.86 13.00 -5.90
CA LYS A 25 -13.41 13.75 -7.04
C LYS A 25 -12.40 13.88 -8.18
N ILE A 26 -11.11 14.05 -7.88
CA ILE A 26 -10.04 14.09 -8.88
C ILE A 26 -9.91 12.73 -9.57
N GLN A 27 -9.92 11.62 -8.83
CA GLN A 27 -9.91 10.28 -9.42
C GLN A 27 -11.13 10.01 -10.31
N ASP A 28 -12.34 10.37 -9.86
CA ASP A 28 -13.56 10.23 -10.66
C ASP A 28 -13.50 11.07 -11.93
N LEU A 29 -12.92 12.28 -11.86
CA LEU A 29 -12.66 13.14 -13.00
C LEU A 29 -11.65 12.53 -13.96
N VAL A 30 -10.55 11.96 -13.47
CA VAL A 30 -9.54 11.27 -14.28
C VAL A 30 -10.18 10.09 -15.03
N ILE A 31 -10.95 9.26 -14.34
CA ILE A 31 -11.64 8.11 -14.95
C ILE A 31 -12.65 8.57 -16.01
N LYS A 32 -13.44 9.62 -15.72
CA LYS A 32 -14.37 10.21 -16.70
C LYS A 32 -13.63 10.75 -17.93
N LEU A 33 -12.49 11.41 -17.72
CA LEU A 33 -11.66 11.96 -18.79
C LEU A 33 -11.00 10.88 -19.64
N GLU A 34 -10.51 9.79 -19.02
CA GLU A 34 -9.96 8.63 -19.75
C GLU A 34 -11.04 7.90 -20.55
N THR A 35 -12.25 7.77 -19.98
CA THR A 35 -13.40 7.17 -20.66
C THR A 35 -13.84 8.03 -21.85
N GLN A 36 -13.85 9.36 -21.71
CA GLN A 36 -14.14 10.30 -22.79
C GLN A 36 -13.03 10.33 -23.84
N ARG A 37 -11.75 10.20 -23.46
CA ARG A 37 -10.63 10.06 -24.39
C ARG A 37 -10.77 8.82 -25.24
N ASN A 38 -11.06 7.67 -24.63
CA ASN A 38 -11.25 6.41 -25.34
C ASN A 38 -12.49 6.45 -26.25
N PHE A 39 -13.54 7.19 -25.86
CA PHE A 39 -14.72 7.44 -26.71
C PHE A 39 -14.38 8.35 -27.91
N ALA A 40 -13.58 9.40 -27.70
CA ALA A 40 -13.14 10.31 -28.75
C ALA A 40 -12.18 9.64 -29.75
N GLU A 41 -11.26 8.79 -29.27
CA GLU A 41 -10.35 8.00 -30.10
C GLU A 41 -11.13 6.98 -30.96
N ASN A 42 -12.10 6.27 -30.38
CA ASN A 42 -12.93 5.32 -31.12
C ASN A 42 -13.95 5.99 -32.07
N SER A 43 -14.45 7.18 -31.74
CA SER A 43 -15.36 7.95 -32.61
C SER A 43 -14.62 8.68 -33.74
N CYS A 44 -13.35 9.07 -33.55
CA CYS A 44 -12.52 9.64 -34.62
C CYS A 44 -12.17 8.61 -35.70
N CYS A 45 -11.92 7.34 -35.33
CA CYS A 45 -11.64 6.28 -36.29
C CYS A 45 -12.85 5.93 -37.18
N ASN A 46 -14.08 6.17 -36.71
CA ASN A 46 -15.30 5.82 -37.45
C ASN A 46 -15.97 6.98 -38.20
N HIS A 47 -15.47 8.22 -38.09
CA HIS A 47 -16.12 9.40 -38.70
C HIS A 47 -15.25 10.17 -39.70
N LEU A 48 -14.02 9.70 -39.97
CA LEU A 48 -13.14 10.29 -40.99
C LEU A 48 -13.39 9.78 -42.42
N SER A 49 -14.40 8.92 -42.64
CA SER A 49 -14.82 8.49 -43.98
C SER A 49 -15.91 9.38 -44.61
N GLY A 50 -16.30 10.49 -43.97
CA GLY A 50 -17.24 11.41 -44.60
C GLY A 50 -17.51 12.66 -43.76
N ILE A 51 -16.97 13.80 -44.19
CA ILE A 51 -17.70 15.06 -44.48
C ILE A 51 -16.73 16.25 -44.56
N ASN A 52 -16.93 16.97 -45.67
CA ASN A 52 -16.32 18.18 -46.24
C ASN A 52 -15.60 19.24 -45.38
N GLN A 53 -14.55 19.77 -46.01
CA GLN A 53 -13.84 21.02 -45.75
C GLN A 53 -14.78 22.24 -45.83
N ARG A 54 -15.03 22.91 -44.69
CA ARG A 54 -15.19 24.39 -44.58
C ARG A 54 -15.49 24.90 -43.17
N MET A 55 -15.63 24.01 -42.18
CA MET A 55 -15.73 24.37 -40.74
C MET A 55 -14.47 24.00 -39.94
N SER A 56 -13.32 23.75 -40.59
CA SER A 56 -12.14 23.21 -39.91
C SER A 56 -11.36 24.24 -39.10
N ASN A 57 -11.27 25.51 -39.53
CA ASN A 57 -10.26 26.43 -38.98
C ASN A 57 -10.60 27.01 -37.60
N LEU A 58 -11.86 27.36 -37.31
CA LEU A 58 -12.24 27.84 -35.97
C LEU A 58 -12.34 26.72 -34.93
N TYR A 59 -12.78 25.52 -35.35
CA TYR A 59 -12.87 24.35 -34.48
C TYR A 59 -11.51 23.79 -34.13
N THR A 60 -10.58 23.68 -35.09
CA THR A 60 -9.19 23.28 -34.80
C THR A 60 -8.48 24.29 -33.90
N PHE A 61 -8.72 25.60 -34.06
CA PHE A 61 -8.11 26.61 -33.19
C PHE A 61 -8.62 26.52 -31.74
N ARG A 62 -9.94 26.30 -31.53
CA ARG A 62 -10.51 26.06 -30.20
C ARG A 62 -10.03 24.76 -29.56
N LEU A 63 -9.90 23.70 -30.36
CA LEU A 63 -9.37 22.41 -29.90
C LEU A 63 -7.90 22.54 -29.49
N LEU A 64 -7.10 23.26 -30.26
CA LEU A 64 -5.68 23.52 -29.97
C LEU A 64 -5.51 24.34 -28.69
N ILE A 65 -6.31 25.39 -28.49
CA ILE A 65 -6.31 26.18 -27.25
C ILE A 65 -6.74 25.33 -26.05
N CYS A 66 -7.75 24.47 -26.19
CA CYS A 66 -8.14 23.53 -25.13
C CYS A 66 -7.02 22.54 -24.81
N VAL A 67 -6.34 21.97 -25.81
CA VAL A 67 -5.21 21.05 -25.60
C VAL A 67 -4.03 21.78 -24.95
N ILE A 68 -3.74 23.02 -25.31
CA ILE A 68 -2.68 23.84 -24.70
C ILE A 68 -3.03 24.18 -23.24
N LEU A 69 -4.25 24.63 -22.96
CA LEU A 69 -4.71 24.91 -21.59
C LEU A 69 -4.79 23.63 -20.73
N TYR A 70 -5.16 22.50 -21.33
CA TYR A 70 -5.22 21.17 -20.70
C TYR A 70 -3.83 20.63 -20.37
N THR A 71 -2.86 20.75 -21.30
CA THR A 71 -1.46 20.38 -21.05
C THR A 71 -0.81 21.31 -20.03
N TYR A 72 -1.09 22.62 -20.06
CA TYR A 72 -0.66 23.55 -19.01
C TYR A 72 -1.25 23.20 -17.65
N SER A 73 -2.52 22.82 -17.59
CA SER A 73 -3.19 22.45 -16.34
C SER A 73 -2.66 21.14 -15.77
N ILE A 74 -2.40 20.13 -16.61
CA ILE A 74 -1.77 18.87 -16.18
C ILE A 74 -0.33 19.10 -15.75
N ASN A 75 0.42 19.94 -16.47
CA ASN A 75 1.79 20.28 -16.08
C ASN A 75 1.79 21.09 -14.79
N ALA A 76 0.86 22.01 -14.59
CA ALA A 76 0.69 22.74 -13.33
C ALA A 76 0.28 21.80 -12.18
N LEU A 77 -0.55 20.79 -12.43
CA LEU A 77 -0.92 19.76 -11.45
C LEU A 77 0.26 18.85 -11.12
N LYS A 78 1.05 18.44 -12.12
CA LYS A 78 2.31 17.69 -11.94
C LYS A 78 3.34 18.51 -11.17
N ILE A 79 3.44 19.80 -11.48
CA ILE A 79 4.32 20.75 -10.79
C ILE A 79 3.85 20.96 -9.34
N ALA A 80 2.54 21.11 -9.11
CA ALA A 80 1.96 21.18 -7.77
C ALA A 80 2.17 19.87 -6.99
N MET A 81 2.06 18.71 -7.64
CA MET A 81 2.41 17.40 -7.06
C MET A 81 3.91 17.23 -6.81
N THR A 82 4.79 17.94 -7.53
CA THR A 82 6.22 17.98 -7.19
C THR A 82 6.53 18.95 -6.03
N PHE A 83 5.65 19.89 -5.72
CA PHE A 83 5.79 20.82 -4.57
C PHE A 83 5.14 20.30 -3.28
N ILE A 84 4.20 19.36 -3.36
CA ILE A 84 3.85 18.49 -2.23
C ILE A 84 4.99 17.48 -2.17
N ASN A 85 5.84 17.52 -1.16
CA ASN A 85 6.89 16.51 -1.01
C ASN A 85 6.20 15.14 -0.90
N PRO A 86 6.25 14.26 -1.94
CA PRO A 86 5.53 12.99 -1.90
C PRO A 86 6.15 12.02 -0.87
N TYR A 87 7.23 12.45 -0.22
CA TYR A 87 7.97 11.74 0.81
C TYR A 87 7.69 12.23 2.23
N GLU A 88 6.83 13.23 2.47
CA GLU A 88 6.34 13.45 3.82
C GLU A 88 5.32 12.35 4.16
N ARG A 89 5.87 11.16 4.40
CA ARG A 89 5.13 9.93 4.64
C ARG A 89 4.57 10.00 6.05
N ILE A 90 3.26 10.13 6.15
CA ILE A 90 2.55 10.17 7.43
C ILE A 90 2.78 8.83 8.11
N SER A 91 3.50 8.85 9.22
CA SER A 91 3.69 7.68 10.06
C SER A 91 2.45 7.46 10.91
N LEU A 92 2.13 6.19 11.16
CA LEU A 92 1.08 5.83 12.11
C LEU A 92 1.41 6.38 13.48
N PRO A 93 0.40 6.88 14.23
CA PRO A 93 0.61 7.39 15.57
C PRO A 93 1.21 6.30 16.47
N THR A 94 1.89 6.73 17.54
CA THR A 94 2.42 5.81 18.55
C THR A 94 1.30 4.94 19.11
N VAL A 95 1.58 3.65 19.31
CA VAL A 95 0.61 2.76 19.97
C VAL A 95 0.45 3.19 21.43
N PRO A 96 -0.78 3.22 21.98
CA PRO A 96 -0.98 3.49 23.40
C PRO A 96 -0.21 2.49 24.26
N SER A 97 0.37 2.97 25.36
CA SER A 97 1.05 2.15 26.37
C SER A 97 0.03 1.43 27.27
N ASN A 98 -0.83 0.60 26.69
CA ASN A 98 -1.76 -0.23 27.45
C ASN A 98 -1.11 -1.58 27.78
N ASP A 99 -1.32 -2.08 29.00
CA ASP A 99 -0.87 -3.40 29.43
C ASP A 99 -1.88 -4.52 29.08
N GLU A 100 -2.67 -4.34 28.03
CA GLU A 100 -3.61 -5.35 27.54
C GLU A 100 -2.89 -6.67 27.20
N VAL A 101 -3.63 -7.78 27.33
CA VAL A 101 -3.10 -9.11 26.99
C VAL A 101 -2.82 -9.21 25.49
N ASN A 102 -3.69 -8.62 24.68
CA ASN A 102 -3.55 -8.52 23.22
C ASN A 102 -3.84 -7.08 22.79
N LEU A 103 -2.85 -6.39 22.25
CA LEU A 103 -2.97 -5.03 21.76
C LEU A 103 -3.27 -5.05 20.26
N THR A 104 -4.46 -4.57 19.87
CA THR A 104 -4.82 -4.50 18.44
C THR A 104 -4.08 -3.34 17.79
N LEU A 105 -3.19 -3.65 16.85
CA LEU A 105 -2.36 -2.66 16.14
C LEU A 105 -3.09 -2.15 14.89
N PHE A 106 -3.72 -3.07 14.16
CA PHE A 106 -4.52 -2.80 12.98
C PHE A 106 -5.83 -3.56 13.08
N ASN A 107 -6.94 -2.82 13.15
CA ASN A 107 -8.27 -3.40 13.09
C ASN A 107 -8.89 -3.13 11.72
N PHE A 108 -8.82 -4.09 10.81
CA PHE A 108 -9.36 -3.94 9.46
C PHE A 108 -10.89 -4.10 9.42
N THR A 109 -11.50 -4.59 10.50
CA THR A 109 -12.96 -4.72 10.61
C THR A 109 -13.63 -3.44 11.12
N ASP A 110 -12.86 -2.41 11.49
CA ASP A 110 -13.38 -1.12 11.92
C ASP A 110 -13.71 -0.22 10.72
N PRO A 111 -14.99 0.12 10.47
CA PRO A 111 -15.39 0.98 9.36
C PRO A 111 -14.88 2.42 9.45
N THR A 112 -14.31 2.81 10.58
CA THR A 112 -13.71 4.12 10.79
C THR A 112 -12.19 4.12 10.61
N ALA A 113 -11.59 2.97 10.29
CA ALA A 113 -10.15 2.84 10.09
C ALA A 113 -9.66 3.70 8.90
N THR A 114 -8.84 4.71 9.20
CA THR A 114 -8.23 5.60 8.20
C THR A 114 -6.80 5.22 7.82
N PHE A 115 -6.20 4.25 8.53
CA PHE A 115 -4.80 3.86 8.36
C PHE A 115 -4.52 3.11 7.05
N LEU A 116 -5.55 2.55 6.38
CA LEU A 116 -5.36 1.75 5.17
C LEU A 116 -4.68 2.54 4.04
N ASP A 117 -4.97 3.84 3.92
CA ASP A 117 -4.35 4.74 2.94
C ASP A 117 -2.86 5.00 3.19
N GLN A 118 -2.34 4.59 4.36
CA GLN A 118 -0.94 4.78 4.75
C GLN A 118 -0.05 3.58 4.38
N TRP A 119 -0.66 2.47 3.93
CA TRP A 119 0.08 1.33 3.41
C TRP A 119 0.51 1.60 1.97
N ILE A 120 1.79 1.44 1.70
CA ILE A 120 2.42 1.70 0.40
C ILE A 120 2.92 0.41 -0.22
N GLU A 121 2.86 0.32 -1.54
CA GLU A 121 3.39 -0.83 -2.26
C GLU A 121 4.91 -0.93 -2.15
N VAL A 122 5.38 -2.16 -1.88
CA VAL A 122 6.79 -2.59 -1.90
C VAL A 122 6.90 -3.91 -2.64
N SER A 123 7.01 -3.82 -3.97
CA SER A 123 7.09 -4.99 -4.87
C SER A 123 8.39 -4.98 -5.67
N ASP A 124 8.76 -6.14 -6.22
CA ASP A 124 9.89 -6.27 -7.14
C ASP A 124 9.60 -5.53 -8.45
N THR A 125 10.01 -4.26 -8.49
CA THR A 125 9.84 -3.31 -9.59
C THR A 125 11.18 -2.81 -10.15
N VAL A 126 12.30 -3.18 -9.51
CA VAL A 126 13.61 -2.53 -9.68
C VAL A 126 14.47 -3.19 -10.78
N ARG A 127 13.99 -4.28 -11.39
CA ARG A 127 14.67 -4.95 -12.50
C ARG A 127 13.88 -4.74 -13.78
N THR A 128 14.56 -4.67 -14.92
CA THR A 128 13.96 -4.72 -16.28
C THR A 128 12.95 -5.87 -16.47
N ALA A 129 12.95 -6.85 -15.57
CA ALA A 129 12.10 -8.03 -15.57
C ALA A 129 11.27 -8.25 -14.26
N GLY A 130 11.43 -7.44 -13.21
CA GLY A 130 10.61 -7.53 -12.00
C GLY A 130 9.26 -6.86 -12.25
N ARG A 131 8.17 -7.63 -12.28
CA ARG A 131 6.82 -7.15 -12.64
C ARG A 131 5.77 -7.57 -11.62
N SER A 132 6.19 -7.78 -10.38
CA SER A 132 5.27 -8.13 -9.29
C SER A 132 4.52 -6.89 -8.81
N LYS A 133 3.31 -7.09 -8.29
CA LYS A 133 2.42 -6.00 -7.89
C LYS A 133 1.72 -6.36 -6.59
N ALA A 134 1.52 -5.38 -5.72
CA ALA A 134 0.70 -5.54 -4.53
C ALA A 134 -0.13 -4.29 -4.25
N VAL A 135 -1.26 -4.51 -3.59
CA VAL A 135 -2.10 -3.44 -3.03
C VAL A 135 -2.82 -3.96 -1.78
N LEU A 136 -3.02 -3.09 -0.81
CA LEU A 136 -3.91 -3.33 0.32
C LEU A 136 -5.12 -2.40 0.18
N VAL A 137 -6.32 -2.98 0.08
CA VAL A 137 -7.56 -2.21 -0.12
C VAL A 137 -8.61 -2.63 0.90
N PRO A 138 -9.50 -1.73 1.33
CA PRO A 138 -10.65 -2.12 2.13
C PRO A 138 -11.57 -3.04 1.32
N HIS A 139 -12.14 -4.03 1.99
CA HIS A 139 -13.19 -4.90 1.47
C HIS A 139 -14.43 -4.74 2.33
N ILE A 140 -15.41 -4.04 1.79
CA ILE A 140 -16.58 -3.54 2.53
C ILE A 140 -17.84 -4.14 1.91
N ALA A 141 -18.66 -4.76 2.76
CA ALA A 141 -20.05 -5.10 2.48
C ALA A 141 -20.94 -4.54 3.61
N SER A 142 -22.26 -4.68 3.48
CA SER A 142 -23.26 -4.02 4.35
C SER A 142 -23.05 -4.20 5.86
N ASN A 143 -22.45 -5.31 6.28
CA ASN A 143 -22.25 -5.71 7.67
C ASN A 143 -20.90 -6.42 7.87
N TYR A 144 -19.97 -6.20 6.96
CA TYR A 144 -18.71 -6.92 6.91
C TYR A 144 -17.62 -6.01 6.40
N GLN A 145 -16.50 -5.96 7.11
CA GLN A 145 -15.33 -5.24 6.66
C GLN A 145 -14.07 -6.03 7.00
N SER A 146 -13.14 -6.01 6.06
CA SER A 146 -11.78 -6.53 6.17
C SER A 146 -10.87 -5.70 5.26
N ALA A 147 -9.59 -6.07 5.17
CA ALA A 147 -8.71 -5.58 4.13
C ALA A 147 -8.25 -6.73 3.23
N ILE A 148 -8.15 -6.47 1.93
CA ILE A 148 -7.63 -7.41 0.95
C ILE A 148 -6.22 -6.96 0.58
N PHE A 149 -5.23 -7.73 1.04
CA PHE A 149 -3.89 -7.71 0.49
C PHE A 149 -3.89 -8.53 -0.79
N PHE A 150 -4.06 -7.86 -1.92
CA PHE A 150 -3.96 -8.48 -3.24
C PHE A 150 -2.53 -8.42 -3.74
N TYR A 151 -2.08 -9.49 -4.38
CA TYR A 151 -0.77 -9.57 -4.99
C TYR A 151 -0.80 -10.30 -6.34
N LEU A 152 0.17 -9.94 -7.18
CA LEU A 152 0.56 -10.65 -8.38
C LEU A 152 2.06 -10.90 -8.31
N LEU A 153 2.45 -12.17 -8.17
CA LEU A 153 3.84 -12.58 -8.29
C LEU A 153 4.18 -12.86 -9.75
N ASN A 154 5.17 -12.14 -10.28
CA ASN A 154 5.73 -12.37 -11.59
C ASN A 154 7.22 -12.70 -11.44
N PRO A 155 7.58 -13.99 -11.28
CA PRO A 155 8.95 -14.42 -11.07
C PRO A 155 9.84 -14.16 -12.29
N LEU A 156 11.09 -13.81 -12.01
CA LEU A 156 12.18 -13.91 -12.97
C LEU A 156 12.41 -15.37 -13.40
N PRO A 157 13.17 -15.62 -14.48
CA PRO A 157 13.50 -16.99 -14.91
C PRO A 157 14.18 -17.85 -13.82
N ASN A 158 14.84 -17.22 -12.85
CA ASN A 158 15.44 -17.90 -11.69
C ASN A 158 14.49 -18.04 -10.48
N GLY A 159 13.21 -17.74 -10.64
CA GLY A 159 12.18 -17.83 -9.61
C GLY A 159 12.06 -16.62 -8.68
N ALA A 160 13.01 -15.67 -8.72
CA ALA A 160 12.99 -14.50 -7.83
C ALA A 160 11.82 -13.55 -8.12
N CYS A 161 11.02 -13.27 -7.09
CA CYS A 161 10.01 -12.21 -7.06
C CYS A 161 9.57 -11.93 -5.62
N PHE A 162 8.95 -10.77 -5.42
CA PHE A 162 8.14 -10.52 -4.22
C PHE A 162 7.10 -9.45 -4.52
N ALA A 163 6.01 -9.48 -3.77
CA ALA A 163 4.97 -8.46 -3.78
C ALA A 163 4.53 -8.19 -2.35
N GLY A 164 4.53 -6.93 -1.93
CA GLY A 164 4.26 -6.57 -0.55
C GLY A 164 3.75 -5.15 -0.39
N VAL A 165 3.34 -4.84 0.83
CA VAL A 165 2.96 -3.50 1.27
C VAL A 165 3.59 -3.21 2.63
N ASP A 166 3.97 -1.95 2.83
CA ASP A 166 4.57 -1.46 4.07
C ASP A 166 3.77 -0.28 4.64
N ALA A 167 3.76 -0.10 5.95
CA ALA A 167 3.30 1.11 6.64
C ALA A 167 4.40 1.67 7.55
N TYR A 168 4.55 2.99 7.57
CA TYR A 168 5.48 3.68 8.47
C TYR A 168 4.92 3.79 9.88
N LEU A 169 5.79 3.57 10.86
CA LEU A 169 5.46 3.60 12.28
C LEU A 169 6.22 4.74 12.95
N ASN A 170 5.55 5.50 13.81
CA ASN A 170 6.20 6.53 14.60
C ASN A 170 6.85 5.94 15.86
N SER A 171 7.92 5.14 15.69
CA SER A 171 8.73 4.58 16.80
C SER A 171 7.89 3.73 17.77
N TRP A 172 7.25 2.68 17.28
CA TRP A 172 6.43 1.81 18.13
C TRP A 172 7.30 0.98 19.08
N ASP A 173 6.94 0.98 20.36
CA ASP A 173 7.53 0.12 21.39
C ASP A 173 6.58 -1.05 21.69
N LEU A 174 6.96 -2.23 21.22
CA LEU A 174 6.29 -3.50 21.50
C LEU A 174 7.16 -4.44 22.34
N SER A 175 8.18 -3.93 23.03
CA SER A 175 9.14 -4.73 23.82
C SER A 175 8.50 -5.54 24.96
N LYS A 176 7.30 -5.15 25.40
CA LYS A 176 6.50 -5.85 26.42
C LYS A 176 5.73 -7.07 25.88
N TYR A 177 5.69 -7.27 24.57
CA TYR A 177 4.93 -8.33 23.91
C TYR A 177 5.87 -9.45 23.43
N GLN A 178 5.33 -10.67 23.33
CA GLN A 178 6.09 -11.83 22.84
C GLN A 178 6.17 -11.89 21.31
N GLY A 179 5.20 -11.29 20.60
CA GLY A 179 5.15 -11.33 19.14
C GLY A 179 3.90 -10.72 18.55
N ILE A 180 3.67 -11.02 17.27
CA ILE A 180 2.53 -10.54 16.48
C ILE A 180 1.60 -11.70 16.14
N SER A 181 0.30 -11.47 16.25
CA SER A 181 -0.73 -12.37 15.75
C SER A 181 -1.50 -11.73 14.58
N ILE A 182 -1.75 -12.49 13.52
CA ILE A 182 -2.48 -12.04 12.33
C ILE A 182 -3.72 -12.93 12.14
N ASP A 183 -4.92 -12.34 12.14
CA ASP A 183 -6.16 -13.03 11.77
C ASP A 183 -6.39 -12.82 10.28
N LEU A 184 -6.32 -13.91 9.52
CA LEU A 184 -6.29 -13.86 8.07
C LEU A 184 -7.06 -15.01 7.41
N HIS A 185 -7.36 -14.84 6.13
CA HIS A 185 -7.91 -15.88 5.27
C HIS A 185 -7.31 -15.75 3.86
N ARG A 186 -6.69 -16.82 3.37
CA ARG A 186 -6.00 -16.81 2.08
C ARG A 186 -6.92 -17.27 0.94
N GLN A 187 -6.81 -16.60 -0.21
CA GLN A 187 -7.31 -17.09 -1.50
C GLN A 187 -6.16 -17.25 -2.52
N GLY A 188 -6.30 -18.20 -3.44
CA GLY A 188 -5.28 -18.51 -4.46
C GLY A 188 -4.47 -19.76 -4.13
N ASN A 189 -3.23 -19.87 -4.63
CA ASN A 189 -2.36 -21.04 -4.42
C ASN A 189 -1.09 -20.75 -3.60
N ASN A 190 -0.74 -19.48 -3.41
CA ASN A 190 0.50 -19.09 -2.75
C ASN A 190 0.33 -19.16 -1.23
N SER A 191 0.90 -20.17 -0.57
CA SER A 191 0.69 -20.43 0.86
C SER A 191 1.69 -19.74 1.78
N ALA A 192 2.83 -19.26 1.26
CA ALA A 192 3.94 -18.78 2.07
C ALA A 192 4.12 -17.26 2.00
N PHE A 193 4.26 -16.65 3.18
CA PHE A 193 4.29 -15.21 3.39
C PHE A 193 5.31 -14.86 4.45
N LYS A 194 5.59 -13.57 4.57
CA LYS A 194 6.39 -13.05 5.67
C LYS A 194 5.84 -11.74 6.18
N LEU A 195 5.96 -11.56 7.49
CA LEU A 195 5.80 -10.27 8.14
C LEU A 195 7.19 -9.66 8.32
N LEU A 196 7.31 -8.37 8.02
CA LEU A 196 8.56 -7.64 8.08
C LEU A 196 8.46 -6.50 9.09
N PHE A 197 9.52 -6.30 9.85
CA PHE A 197 9.75 -5.06 10.59
C PHE A 197 11.05 -4.41 10.16
N TYR A 198 11.12 -3.10 10.36
CA TYR A 198 12.35 -2.35 10.26
C TYR A 198 12.53 -1.51 11.52
N ASN A 199 13.74 -1.51 12.06
CA ASN A 199 14.19 -0.47 12.99
C ASN A 199 14.61 0.79 12.22
N ASP A 200 15.42 1.66 12.81
CA ASP A 200 15.90 2.88 12.17
C ASP A 200 16.48 2.59 10.77
N CYS A 201 15.88 3.26 9.78
CA CYS A 201 16.08 3.01 8.36
C CYS A 201 15.99 4.34 7.61
N PRO A 202 17.04 5.17 7.64
CA PRO A 202 17.02 6.48 6.99
C PRO A 202 16.97 6.38 5.45
N GLN A 203 17.37 5.23 4.87
CA GLN A 203 17.33 4.99 3.43
C GLN A 203 16.35 3.85 3.10
N TYR A 204 15.16 4.18 2.61
CA TYR A 204 14.05 3.24 2.37
C TYR A 204 14.44 1.89 1.72
N THR A 205 15.32 1.92 0.71
CA THR A 205 15.72 0.77 -0.11
C THR A 205 17.00 0.08 0.34
N ASN A 206 17.67 0.59 1.39
CA ASN A 206 18.99 0.13 1.81
C ASN A 206 19.03 -0.16 3.32
N CYS A 207 18.08 -0.98 3.78
CA CYS A 207 17.97 -1.37 5.17
C CYS A 207 17.83 -2.87 5.31
N TYR A 208 18.23 -3.35 6.49
CA TYR A 208 17.91 -4.70 6.93
C TYR A 208 16.42 -4.77 7.26
N SER A 209 15.72 -5.70 6.64
CA SER A 209 14.40 -6.15 7.08
C SER A 209 14.59 -7.22 8.14
N TYR A 210 13.74 -7.21 9.17
CA TYR A 210 13.59 -8.32 10.10
C TYR A 210 12.37 -9.11 9.67
N GLU A 211 12.58 -10.34 9.22
CA GLU A 211 11.56 -11.11 8.52
C GLU A 211 11.21 -12.34 9.35
N SER A 212 9.91 -12.56 9.55
CA SER A 212 9.36 -13.80 10.09
C SER A 212 8.46 -14.45 9.04
N PHE A 213 8.76 -15.71 8.74
CA PHE A 213 8.11 -16.49 7.70
C PHE A 213 6.95 -17.30 8.26
N PHE A 214 5.87 -17.41 7.50
CA PHE A 214 4.73 -18.24 7.85
C PHE A 214 4.05 -18.83 6.63
N GLU A 215 3.40 -19.98 6.83
CA GLU A 215 2.51 -20.59 5.86
C GLU A 215 1.06 -20.52 6.36
N THR A 216 0.13 -20.56 5.42
CA THR A 216 -1.31 -20.52 5.69
C THR A 216 -1.97 -21.80 5.20
N SER A 217 -2.93 -22.31 5.97
CA SER A 217 -3.72 -23.49 5.62
C SER A 217 -4.70 -23.23 4.47
N GLY A 218 -5.11 -21.98 4.29
CA GLY A 218 -6.16 -21.59 3.33
C GLY A 218 -7.56 -21.50 3.94
N ALA A 219 -7.75 -21.93 5.19
CA ALA A 219 -8.90 -21.55 5.98
C ALA A 219 -8.68 -20.17 6.63
N ARG A 220 -9.72 -19.59 7.23
CA ARG A 220 -9.52 -18.47 8.15
C ARG A 220 -8.80 -18.98 9.40
N GLU A 221 -7.69 -18.34 9.75
CA GLU A 221 -6.85 -18.78 10.86
C GLU A 221 -6.13 -17.61 11.52
N GLN A 222 -5.67 -17.87 12.75
CA GLN A 222 -4.80 -16.97 13.49
C GLN A 222 -3.37 -17.48 13.40
N VAL A 223 -2.48 -16.70 12.78
CA VAL A 223 -1.05 -16.98 12.71
C VAL A 223 -0.35 -16.25 13.85
N TYR A 224 0.55 -16.93 14.58
CA TYR A 224 1.36 -16.35 15.66
C TYR A 224 2.84 -16.32 15.27
N LEU A 225 3.44 -15.13 15.36
CA LEU A 225 4.82 -14.84 14.97
C LEU A 225 5.58 -14.27 16.19
N PRO A 226 6.23 -15.12 17.00
CA PRO A 226 7.06 -14.66 18.11
C PRO A 226 8.18 -13.75 17.60
N PHE A 227 8.53 -12.68 18.34
CA PHE A 227 9.63 -11.79 17.95
C PHE A 227 10.98 -12.52 17.79
N SER A 228 11.18 -13.64 18.50
CA SER A 228 12.35 -14.51 18.36
C SER A 228 12.49 -15.16 16.98
N THR A 229 11.41 -15.24 16.20
CA THR A 229 11.42 -15.76 14.82
C THR A 229 11.85 -14.73 13.78
N PHE A 230 11.91 -13.44 14.13
CA PHE A 230 12.30 -12.39 13.21
C PHE A 230 13.82 -12.36 13.08
N GLN A 231 14.28 -12.65 11.87
CA GLN A 231 15.70 -12.73 11.54
C GLN A 231 16.07 -11.61 10.57
N PRO A 232 17.30 -11.06 10.63
CA PRO A 232 17.74 -9.99 9.75
C PRO A 232 18.04 -10.49 8.33
N TYR A 233 17.52 -9.76 7.33
CA TYR A 233 17.74 -9.99 5.91
C TYR A 233 18.14 -8.70 5.21
N PHE A 234 19.00 -8.83 4.21
CA PHE A 234 19.28 -7.76 3.26
C PHE A 234 18.96 -8.27 1.86
N ARG A 235 17.95 -7.65 1.22
CA ARG A 235 17.52 -8.01 -0.14
C ARG A 235 17.22 -9.52 -0.29
N GLY A 236 16.55 -10.09 0.70
CA GLY A 236 16.19 -11.51 0.76
C GLY A 236 17.32 -12.46 1.16
N LYS A 237 18.53 -11.97 1.49
CA LYS A 237 19.63 -12.79 1.99
C LYS A 237 19.77 -12.65 3.50
N TYR A 238 19.74 -13.77 4.22
CA TYR A 238 19.95 -13.83 5.67
C TYR A 238 21.30 -13.24 6.09
N GLN A 239 21.31 -12.48 7.19
CA GLN A 239 22.48 -11.73 7.70
C GLN A 239 22.76 -12.06 9.18
N PRO A 240 23.43 -13.18 9.49
CA PRO A 240 23.58 -13.64 10.87
C PRO A 240 24.38 -12.69 11.78
N ASP A 241 25.21 -11.82 11.21
CA ASP A 241 26.06 -10.88 11.95
C ASP A 241 25.34 -9.57 12.32
N VAL A 242 24.09 -9.39 11.89
CA VAL A 242 23.27 -8.21 12.22
C VAL A 242 22.56 -8.43 13.56
N PRO A 243 22.53 -7.43 14.47
CA PRO A 243 21.82 -7.55 15.74
C PRO A 243 20.35 -7.98 15.55
N PRO A 244 19.74 -8.69 16.51
CA PRO A 244 18.32 -9.04 16.46
C PRO A 244 17.39 -7.82 16.40
N LEU A 245 16.14 -8.05 16.00
CA LEU A 245 15.09 -7.04 15.97
C LEU A 245 14.97 -6.31 17.31
N ASN A 246 15.07 -4.99 17.29
CA ASN A 246 14.75 -4.18 18.47
C ASN A 246 13.24 -3.88 18.51
N ALA A 247 12.47 -4.64 19.29
CA ALA A 247 11.03 -4.43 19.41
C ALA A 247 10.65 -3.11 20.12
N SER A 248 11.60 -2.39 20.73
CA SER A 248 11.32 -1.10 21.40
C SER A 248 11.34 0.11 20.46
N ASP A 249 11.74 -0.07 19.19
CA ASP A 249 11.84 1.02 18.22
C ASP A 249 11.51 0.56 16.79
N LEU A 250 10.26 0.17 16.56
CA LEU A 250 9.77 -0.24 15.26
C LEU A 250 9.39 0.99 14.42
N ARG A 251 9.95 1.08 13.21
CA ARG A 251 9.79 2.22 12.30
C ARG A 251 8.95 1.92 11.08
N ARG A 252 8.78 0.64 10.75
CA ARG A 252 7.98 0.19 9.62
C ARG A 252 7.57 -1.25 9.82
N VAL A 253 6.36 -1.57 9.36
CA VAL A 253 5.82 -2.93 9.28
C VAL A 253 5.46 -3.22 7.84
N GLY A 254 5.64 -4.46 7.40
CA GLY A 254 5.25 -4.88 6.07
C GLY A 254 4.70 -6.31 6.04
N ILE A 255 3.86 -6.59 5.06
CA ILE A 255 3.42 -7.95 4.72
C ILE A 255 3.80 -8.22 3.28
N GLN A 256 4.35 -9.41 3.03
CA GLN A 256 4.89 -9.76 1.71
C GLN A 256 4.62 -11.22 1.38
N VAL A 257 4.24 -11.46 0.13
CA VAL A 257 4.37 -12.77 -0.51
C VAL A 257 5.67 -12.78 -1.30
N TYR A 258 6.39 -13.90 -1.28
CA TYR A 258 7.73 -14.01 -1.84
C TYR A 258 7.89 -15.23 -2.72
N GLY A 259 8.88 -15.21 -3.60
CA GLY A 259 9.36 -16.37 -4.32
C GLY A 259 10.84 -16.24 -4.63
N GLY A 260 11.56 -17.36 -4.70
CA GLY A 260 12.81 -17.40 -5.47
C GLY A 260 14.06 -17.94 -4.78
N VAL A 261 15.20 -17.41 -5.26
CA VAL A 261 16.52 -18.05 -5.20
C VAL A 261 17.04 -18.30 -3.77
N TYR A 262 16.75 -17.40 -2.84
CA TYR A 262 17.14 -17.53 -1.42
C TYR A 262 15.97 -17.96 -0.53
N GLU A 263 14.80 -18.18 -1.13
CA GLU A 263 13.55 -18.38 -0.42
C GLU A 263 13.12 -19.85 -0.54
N ALA A 264 12.51 -20.40 0.51
CA ALA A 264 12.16 -21.82 0.55
C ALA A 264 11.07 -22.23 -0.46
N LYS A 265 10.36 -21.26 -1.06
CA LYS A 265 9.22 -21.49 -1.94
C LYS A 265 9.39 -20.74 -3.25
N SER A 266 9.02 -21.41 -4.34
CA SER A 266 8.94 -20.82 -5.68
C SER A 266 7.47 -20.57 -6.00
N GLN A 267 6.99 -19.36 -5.69
CA GLN A 267 5.59 -18.96 -5.83
C GLN A 267 5.39 -18.05 -7.05
N SER A 268 4.19 -18.04 -7.63
CA SER A 268 3.89 -17.25 -8.84
C SER A 268 2.39 -16.98 -8.99
N GLY A 269 2.02 -16.07 -9.88
CA GLY A 269 0.63 -15.77 -10.19
C GLY A 269 -0.08 -14.93 -9.13
N PRO A 270 -1.39 -14.70 -9.31
CA PRO A 270 -2.18 -13.87 -8.42
C PRO A 270 -2.65 -14.62 -7.18
N GLY A 271 -3.02 -13.86 -6.15
CA GLY A 271 -3.72 -14.35 -4.97
C GLY A 271 -4.05 -13.21 -4.02
N SER A 272 -4.60 -13.55 -2.86
CA SER A 272 -4.87 -12.55 -1.83
C SER A 272 -4.80 -13.13 -0.42
N LEU A 273 -4.50 -12.24 0.53
CA LEU A 273 -4.82 -12.44 1.94
C LEU A 273 -5.90 -11.44 2.32
N GLU A 274 -7.02 -11.95 2.82
CA GLU A 274 -7.96 -11.18 3.58
C GLU A 274 -7.43 -11.05 5.02
N LEU A 275 -7.35 -9.82 5.52
CA LEU A 275 -6.83 -9.48 6.83
C LEU A 275 -7.97 -8.91 7.68
N PHE A 276 -8.12 -9.43 8.89
CA PHE A 276 -9.13 -8.98 9.86
C PHE A 276 -8.47 -8.14 10.94
N THR A 277 -7.42 -8.65 11.58
CA THR A 277 -6.65 -7.94 12.59
C THR A 277 -5.16 -8.29 12.52
N ILE A 278 -4.33 -7.33 12.94
CA ILE A 278 -2.95 -7.56 13.34
C ILE A 278 -2.82 -7.04 14.77
N SER A 279 -2.33 -7.88 15.68
CA SER A 279 -2.23 -7.57 17.11
C SER A 279 -0.88 -7.98 17.67
N ALA A 280 -0.43 -7.32 18.73
CA ALA A 280 0.68 -7.81 19.57
C ALA A 280 0.13 -8.64 20.72
N TYR A 281 0.75 -9.79 21.01
CA TYR A 281 0.31 -10.71 22.07
C TYR A 281 1.38 -10.91 23.14
N LYS A 282 0.94 -11.18 24.37
CA LYS A 282 1.79 -11.44 25.54
C LYS A 282 2.08 -12.91 25.79
#